data_AF-A0A7W1SZX4-F1
#
_entry.id   AF-A0A7W1SZX4-F1
#
_cell.length_a   1.000
_cell.length_b   1.000
_cell.length_c   1.000
_cell.angle_alpha   90.00
_cell.angle_beta   90.00
_cell.angle_gamma   90.00
#
_symmetry.space_group_name_H-M   'P 1'
#
loop_
_entity.id
_entity.type
_entity.pdbx_description
1 polymer ?
#
loop_
_entity_poly.entity_id
_entity_poly.type
_entity_poly.pdbx_seq_one_letter_code
_entity_poly.pdbx_strand_id
1 'polypeptide(L)'
;MTLAHFVRKNAFRNKRRTTLTLLSIAFSLLLLTMMMTIWRAFYLQEGSPQSAQRLITRHKVSLVFSLPAYYREKIRALPGVTHVVNQSWFGGLYKDDKPENFFAQFGTDPQEFFDTYPEFKIPPDQLAAWQHDRAGAVADAELVK
;
A
#
# COMPACT_ATOMS: atom_id res chain seq x y z
N MET A 1 -32.43 22.98 43.61
CA MET A 1 -32.21 23.23 42.18
C MET A 1 -30.80 22.78 41.81
N THR A 2 -30.64 21.84 40.87
CA THR A 2 -29.31 21.34 40.50
C THR A 2 -28.62 22.30 39.53
N LEU A 3 -27.31 22.53 39.70
CA LEU A 3 -26.48 23.40 38.84
C LEU A 3 -26.64 23.09 37.35
N ALA A 4 -26.73 21.79 37.00
CA ALA A 4 -26.95 21.33 35.62
C ALA A 4 -28.26 21.86 35.01
N HIS A 5 -29.34 21.97 35.79
CA HIS A 5 -30.62 22.49 35.32
C HIS A 5 -30.53 23.99 35.01
N PHE A 6 -29.82 24.74 35.86
CA PHE A 6 -29.60 26.18 35.67
C PHE A 6 -28.77 26.45 34.40
N VAL A 7 -27.66 25.73 34.22
CA VAL A 7 -26.80 25.85 33.03
C VAL A 7 -27.56 25.52 31.75
N ARG A 8 -28.36 24.44 31.73
CA ARG A 8 -29.18 24.07 30.56
C ARG A 8 -30.18 25.18 30.21
N LYS A 9 -30.94 25.70 31.19
CA LYS A 9 -31.94 26.74 30.95
C LYS A 9 -31.31 28.04 30.45
N ASN A 10 -30.11 28.37 30.94
CA ASN A 10 -29.37 29.56 30.52
C ASN A 10 -28.75 29.40 29.12
N ALA A 11 -28.18 28.23 28.82
CA ALA A 11 -27.62 27.90 27.51
C ALA A 11 -28.69 27.92 26.41
N PHE A 12 -29.87 27.32 26.62
CA PHE A 12 -30.93 27.31 25.61
C PHE A 12 -31.79 28.59 25.56
N ARG A 13 -31.51 29.59 26.41
CA ARG A 13 -32.23 30.88 26.43
C ARG A 13 -32.10 31.63 25.11
N ASN A 14 -30.93 31.57 24.48
CA ASN A 14 -30.70 32.14 23.17
C ASN A 14 -30.32 31.03 22.18
N LYS A 15 -31.35 30.45 21.53
CA LYS A 15 -31.19 29.33 20.60
C LYS A 15 -30.17 29.62 19.50
N ARG A 16 -30.17 30.84 18.93
CA ARG A 16 -29.23 31.22 17.86
C ARG A 16 -27.77 31.15 18.30
N ARG A 17 -27.44 31.75 19.44
CA ARG A 17 -26.08 31.74 19.99
C ARG A 17 -25.60 30.32 20.23
N THR A 18 -26.43 29.50 20.87
CA THR A 18 -26.07 28.13 21.24
C THR A 18 -25.90 27.23 20.03
N THR A 19 -26.75 27.36 19.01
CA THR A 19 -26.59 26.61 17.76
C THR A 19 -25.30 27.00 17.03
N LEU A 20 -24.97 28.29 16.95
CA LEU A 20 -23.74 28.75 16.29
C LEU A 20 -22.48 28.26 17.01
N THR A 21 -22.46 28.28 18.35
CA THR A 21 -21.32 27.77 19.13
C THR A 21 -21.17 26.26 19.00
N LEU A 22 -22.28 25.52 19.06
CA LEU A 22 -22.27 24.06 18.85
C LEU A 22 -21.81 23.71 17.43
N LEU A 23 -22.30 24.39 16.41
CA LEU A 23 -21.89 24.18 15.02
C LEU A 23 -20.40 24.46 14.82
N SER A 24 -19.88 25.55 15.41
CA SER A 24 -18.45 25.87 15.33
C SER A 24 -17.59 24.77 15.94
N ILE A 25 -17.92 24.30 17.14
CA ILE A 25 -17.18 23.21 17.81
C ILE A 25 -17.32 21.89 17.03
N ALA A 26 -18.55 21.56 16.61
CA ALA A 26 -18.82 20.34 15.85
C ALA A 26 -18.05 20.33 14.52
N PHE A 27 -18.00 21.46 13.82
CA PHE A 27 -17.26 21.59 12.57
C PHE A 27 -15.75 21.45 12.77
N SER A 28 -15.18 22.04 13.82
CA SER A 28 -13.76 21.85 14.18
C SER A 28 -13.43 20.39 14.49
N LEU A 29 -14.28 19.70 15.27
CA LEU A 29 -14.09 18.28 15.58
C LEU A 29 -14.29 17.38 14.34
N LEU A 30 -15.24 17.73 13.45
CA LEU A 30 -15.44 17.03 12.18
C LEU A 30 -14.21 17.13 11.29
N LEU A 31 -13.63 18.33 11.14
CA LEU A 31 -12.40 18.53 10.36
C LEU A 31 -11.24 17.72 10.94
N LEU A 32 -11.07 17.75 12.27
CA LEU A 32 -10.02 16.99 12.94
C LEU A 32 -10.19 15.47 12.75
N THR A 33 -11.40 14.96 12.96
CA THR A 33 -11.69 13.52 12.80
C THR A 33 -11.61 13.06 11.35
N MET A 34 -12.01 13.89 10.39
CA MET A 34 -11.84 13.63 8.96
C MET A 34 -10.35 13.57 8.60
N MET A 35 -9.55 14.54 9.03
CA MET A 35 -8.10 14.54 8.83
C MET A 35 -7.46 13.29 9.43
N MET A 36 -7.80 12.94 10.66
CA MET A 36 -7.29 11.74 11.32
C MET A 36 -7.71 10.46 10.58
N THR A 37 -8.95 10.37 10.12
CA THR A 37 -9.45 9.20 9.37
C THR A 37 -8.69 9.05 8.05
N ILE A 38 -8.52 10.14 7.30
CA ILE A 38 -7.73 10.15 6.07
C ILE A 38 -6.30 9.71 6.36
N TRP A 39 -5.65 10.32 7.35
CA TRP A 39 -4.29 9.96 7.73
C TRP A 39 -4.16 8.48 8.11
N ARG A 40 -5.10 7.94 8.89
CA ARG A 40 -5.11 6.51 9.23
C ARG A 40 -5.33 5.63 8.00
N ALA A 41 -6.24 5.99 7.11
CA ALA A 41 -6.53 5.21 5.92
C ALA A 41 -5.33 5.11 4.96
N PHE A 42 -4.52 6.17 4.87
CA PHE A 42 -3.32 6.18 4.03
C PHE A 42 -2.07 5.59 4.70
N TYR A 43 -1.89 5.79 6.02
CA TYR A 43 -0.62 5.50 6.69
C TYR A 43 -0.69 4.34 7.71
N LEU A 44 -1.88 3.92 8.13
CA LEU A 44 -2.11 2.83 9.08
C LEU A 44 -2.76 1.61 8.44
N GLN A 45 -2.71 1.48 7.11
CA GLN A 45 -2.82 0.15 6.51
C GLN A 45 -1.60 -0.65 6.98
N GLU A 46 -1.76 -1.34 8.10
CA GLU A 46 -0.86 -2.41 8.48
C GLU A 46 -0.80 -3.34 7.27
N GLY A 47 0.36 -3.37 6.59
CA GLY A 47 0.61 -4.37 5.56
C GLY A 47 0.33 -5.76 6.15
N SER A 48 0.09 -6.76 5.29
CA SER A 48 -0.07 -8.13 5.76
C SER A 48 1.04 -8.47 6.77
N PRO A 49 0.80 -9.26 7.83
CA PRO A 49 1.86 -9.67 8.76
C PRO A 49 3.11 -10.22 8.05
N GLN A 50 2.91 -10.81 6.88
CA GLN A 50 3.96 -11.30 5.98
C GLN A 50 4.78 -10.17 5.31
N SER A 51 4.16 -9.03 4.98
CA SER A 51 4.85 -7.84 4.48
C SER A 51 5.81 -7.26 5.52
N ALA A 52 5.47 -7.34 6.81
CA ALA A 52 6.35 -6.88 7.89
C ALA A 52 7.67 -7.68 8.01
N GLN A 53 7.72 -8.90 7.46
CA GLN A 53 8.92 -9.75 7.44
C GLN A 53 9.76 -9.56 6.17
N ARG A 54 9.39 -8.61 5.28
CA ARG A 54 10.03 -8.41 3.99
C ARG A 54 10.91 -7.16 4.02
N LEU A 55 12.16 -7.32 3.59
CA LEU A 55 13.10 -6.21 3.44
C LEU A 55 13.33 -5.93 1.95
N ILE A 56 13.09 -4.68 1.54
CA ILE A 56 13.33 -4.24 0.16
C ILE A 56 14.68 -3.52 0.09
N THR A 57 15.59 -4.04 -0.72
CA THR A 57 16.89 -3.40 -1.01
C THR A 57 16.89 -2.83 -2.43
N ARG A 58 17.26 -1.57 -2.58
CA ARG A 58 17.39 -0.90 -3.89
C ARG A 58 18.71 -0.18 -4.02
N HIS A 59 19.10 0.14 -5.24
CA HIS A 59 20.24 1.02 -5.46
C HIS A 59 19.97 2.40 -4.83
N LYS A 60 21.00 2.97 -4.16
CA LYS A 60 20.87 4.22 -3.40
C LYS A 60 20.41 5.39 -4.28
N VAL A 61 20.92 5.47 -5.50
CA VAL A 61 20.67 6.57 -6.44
C VAL A 61 19.23 6.55 -6.96
N SER A 62 18.78 5.43 -7.53
CA SER A 62 17.44 5.30 -8.11
C SER A 62 17.10 3.83 -8.35
N LEU A 63 15.80 3.51 -8.42
CA LEU A 63 15.27 2.19 -8.79
C LEU A 63 15.67 1.77 -10.22
N VAL A 64 15.95 2.74 -11.10
CA VAL A 64 16.36 2.49 -12.50
C VAL A 64 17.72 1.80 -12.58
N PHE A 65 18.58 1.99 -11.58
CA PHE A 65 19.88 1.35 -11.55
C PHE A 65 19.77 -0.05 -10.95
N SER A 66 20.12 -1.06 -11.74
CA SER A 66 20.13 -2.44 -11.29
C SER A 66 21.21 -2.69 -10.25
N LEU A 67 20.91 -3.56 -9.28
CA LEU A 67 21.91 -4.09 -8.36
C LEU A 67 22.69 -5.23 -9.05
N PRO A 68 24.01 -5.35 -8.81
CA PRO A 68 24.78 -6.51 -9.25
C PRO A 68 24.19 -7.84 -8.76
N ALA A 69 24.07 -8.82 -9.65
CA ALA A 69 23.44 -10.11 -9.34
C ALA A 69 24.10 -10.89 -8.19
N TYR A 70 25.40 -10.71 -7.95
CA TYR A 70 26.12 -11.38 -6.86
C TYR A 70 25.57 -11.02 -5.46
N TYR A 71 24.90 -9.87 -5.32
CA TYR A 71 24.29 -9.51 -4.03
C TYR A 71 23.18 -10.48 -3.63
N ARG A 72 22.51 -11.14 -4.60
CA ARG A 72 21.47 -12.13 -4.32
C ARG A 72 21.99 -13.26 -3.43
N GLU A 73 23.09 -13.89 -3.84
CA GLU A 73 23.68 -15.00 -3.07
C GLU A 73 24.26 -14.53 -1.73
N LYS A 74 24.83 -13.32 -1.69
CA LYS A 74 25.32 -12.74 -0.43
C LYS A 74 24.19 -12.50 0.58
N ILE A 75 23.03 -12.03 0.13
CA ILE A 75 21.85 -11.81 0.99
C ILE A 75 21.27 -13.15 1.43
N ARG A 76 21.15 -14.12 0.51
CA ARG A 76 20.65 -15.47 0.81
C ARG A 76 21.47 -16.19 1.88
N ALA A 77 22.78 -15.93 1.95
CA ALA A 77 23.66 -16.52 2.95
C ALA A 77 23.51 -15.92 4.36
N LEU A 78 22.75 -14.83 4.54
CA LEU A 78 22.55 -14.22 5.85
C LEU A 78 21.60 -15.06 6.71
N PRO A 79 21.88 -15.20 8.02
CA PRO A 79 21.02 -15.95 8.92
C PRO A 79 19.65 -15.28 9.03
N GLY A 80 18.58 -16.07 8.91
CA GLY A 80 17.19 -15.61 9.00
C GLY A 80 16.55 -15.18 7.67
N VAL A 81 17.29 -15.21 6.57
CA VAL A 81 16.73 -14.99 5.22
C VAL A 81 16.21 -16.32 4.66
N THR A 82 14.90 -16.39 4.38
CA THR A 82 14.27 -17.60 3.81
C THR A 82 14.27 -17.58 2.27
N HIS A 83 13.89 -16.46 1.67
CA HIS A 83 13.77 -16.30 0.22
C HIS A 83 14.39 -14.98 -0.24
N VAL A 84 14.94 -14.96 -1.46
CA VAL A 84 15.45 -13.74 -2.10
C VAL A 84 15.02 -13.73 -3.55
N VAL A 85 14.24 -12.72 -3.92
CA VAL A 85 13.77 -12.48 -5.28
C VAL A 85 14.25 -11.13 -5.79
N ASN A 86 14.64 -11.06 -7.07
CA ASN A 86 14.94 -9.80 -7.73
C ASN A 86 13.67 -9.19 -8.34
N GLN A 87 13.57 -7.86 -8.32
CA GLN A 87 12.57 -7.12 -9.07
C GLN A 87 13.27 -5.99 -9.83
N SER A 88 13.34 -6.14 -11.14
CA SER A 88 13.99 -5.19 -12.03
C SER A 88 12.94 -4.44 -12.83
N TRP A 89 12.77 -3.15 -12.54
CA TRP A 89 11.92 -2.29 -13.36
C TRP A 89 12.62 -2.03 -14.69
N PHE A 90 11.94 -2.36 -15.79
CA PHE A 90 12.50 -2.19 -17.14
C PHE A 90 11.79 -1.11 -17.96
N GLY A 91 10.82 -0.39 -17.37
CA GLY A 91 10.15 0.74 -18.02
C GLY A 91 9.44 0.35 -19.33
N GLY A 92 8.85 -0.84 -19.40
CA GLY A 92 8.16 -1.29 -20.61
C GLY A 92 7.01 -0.37 -21.03
N LEU A 93 6.78 -0.27 -22.33
CA LEU A 93 5.67 0.47 -22.90
C LEU A 93 4.52 -0.49 -23.22
N TYR A 94 3.35 -0.29 -22.61
CA TYR A 94 2.16 -1.06 -22.93
C TYR A 94 1.27 -0.29 -23.91
N LYS A 95 1.15 -0.78 -25.16
CA LYS A 95 0.41 -0.16 -26.27
C LYS A 95 0.90 1.22 -26.68
N ASP A 96 0.70 2.25 -25.85
CA ASP A 96 1.07 3.65 -26.10
C ASP A 96 1.53 4.35 -24.80
N ASP A 97 2.05 5.58 -24.93
CA ASP A 97 2.59 6.37 -23.81
C ASP A 97 1.50 7.22 -23.12
N LYS A 98 0.26 6.71 -23.07
CA LYS A 98 -0.82 7.40 -22.37
C LYS A 98 -0.78 7.06 -20.88
N PRO A 99 -1.14 8.02 -20.00
CA PRO A 99 -1.23 7.79 -18.56
C PRO A 99 -2.12 6.61 -18.18
N GLU A 100 -3.16 6.33 -18.99
CA GLU A 100 -4.11 5.22 -18.80
C GLU A 100 -3.46 3.84 -18.95
N ASN A 101 -2.40 3.74 -19.76
CA ASN A 101 -1.68 2.50 -20.04
C ASN A 101 -0.37 2.38 -19.23
N PHE A 102 -0.09 3.35 -18.37
CA PHE A 102 1.11 3.34 -17.53
C PHE A 102 0.90 2.52 -16.27
N PHE A 103 1.65 1.44 -16.14
CA PHE A 103 1.75 0.64 -14.92
C PHE A 103 3.16 0.09 -14.76
N ALA A 104 3.53 -0.23 -13.52
CA ALA A 104 4.87 -0.70 -13.21
C ALA A 104 5.07 -2.14 -13.71
N GLN A 105 6.00 -2.30 -14.66
CA GLN A 105 6.38 -3.60 -15.23
C GLN A 105 7.74 -4.03 -14.68
N PHE A 106 7.78 -5.22 -14.09
CA PHE A 106 8.98 -5.76 -13.44
C PHE A 106 9.37 -7.11 -14.03
N GLY A 107 10.66 -7.28 -14.29
CA GLY A 107 11.26 -8.59 -14.50
C GLY A 107 11.64 -9.20 -13.15
N THR A 108 11.29 -10.47 -12.94
CA THR A 108 11.53 -11.16 -11.67
C THR A 108 11.87 -12.64 -11.90
N ASP A 109 12.22 -13.34 -10.82
CA ASP A 109 12.45 -14.78 -10.85
C ASP A 109 11.11 -15.52 -10.65
N PRO A 110 10.63 -16.28 -11.64
CA PRO A 110 9.33 -16.93 -11.56
C PRO A 110 9.29 -18.07 -10.53
N GLN A 111 10.45 -18.56 -10.07
CA GLN A 111 10.51 -19.63 -9.06
C GLN A 111 10.34 -19.08 -7.64
N GLU A 112 10.77 -17.86 -7.37
CA GLU A 112 10.89 -17.33 -5.99
C GLU A 112 9.92 -16.19 -5.68
N PHE A 113 9.27 -15.62 -6.71
CA PHE A 113 8.39 -14.46 -6.54
C PHE A 113 7.18 -14.77 -5.64
N PHE A 114 6.45 -15.84 -5.93
CA PHE A 114 5.24 -16.20 -5.16
C PHE A 114 5.56 -16.77 -3.77
N ASP A 115 6.76 -17.32 -3.57
CA ASP A 115 7.24 -17.72 -2.24
C ASP A 115 7.57 -16.51 -1.36
N THR A 116 8.11 -15.45 -1.98
CA THR A 116 8.45 -14.20 -1.27
C THR A 116 7.21 -13.31 -1.05
N TYR A 117 6.21 -13.37 -1.93
CA TYR A 117 4.97 -12.59 -1.89
C TYR A 117 3.74 -13.51 -1.75
N PRO A 118 3.58 -14.22 -0.63
CA PRO A 118 2.50 -15.19 -0.44
C PRO A 118 1.09 -14.58 -0.41
N GLU A 119 0.99 -13.25 -0.25
CA GLU A 119 -0.28 -12.53 -0.37
C GLU A 119 -0.84 -12.52 -1.79
N PHE A 120 0.01 -12.66 -2.81
CA PHE A 120 -0.43 -12.76 -4.19
C PHE A 120 -0.86 -14.19 -4.49
N LYS A 121 -2.14 -14.35 -4.83
CA LYS A 121 -2.72 -15.65 -5.12
C LYS A 121 -2.85 -15.82 -6.63
N ILE A 122 -2.28 -16.89 -7.16
CA ILE A 122 -2.39 -17.30 -8.55
C ILE A 122 -2.80 -18.78 -8.60
N PRO A 123 -3.66 -19.20 -9.55
CA PRO A 123 -3.95 -20.61 -9.77
C PRO A 123 -2.66 -21.42 -10.07
N PRO A 124 -2.49 -22.63 -9.51
CA PRO A 124 -1.26 -23.42 -9.66
C PRO A 124 -0.90 -23.75 -11.12
N ASP A 125 -1.90 -23.95 -11.98
CA ASP A 125 -1.76 -24.19 -13.41
C ASP A 125 -1.18 -22.97 -14.13
N GLN A 126 -1.63 -21.76 -13.78
CA GLN A 126 -1.11 -20.51 -14.34
C GLN A 126 0.31 -20.21 -13.85
N LEU A 127 0.59 -20.49 -12.57
CA LEU A 127 1.95 -20.37 -12.03
C LEU A 127 2.92 -21.29 -12.76
N ALA A 128 2.54 -22.56 -12.94
CA ALA A 128 3.34 -23.51 -13.68
C ALA A 128 3.54 -23.08 -15.14
N ALA A 129 2.49 -22.60 -15.81
CA ALA A 129 2.60 -22.08 -17.17
C ALA A 129 3.60 -20.91 -17.26
N TRP A 130 3.51 -19.95 -16.33
CA TRP A 130 4.44 -18.82 -16.28
C TRP A 130 5.88 -19.24 -16.00
N GLN A 131 6.10 -20.21 -15.11
CA GLN A 131 7.44 -20.73 -14.80
C GLN A 131 8.09 -21.45 -15.99
N HIS A 132 7.31 -22.04 -16.90
CA HIS A 132 7.82 -22.74 -18.08
C HIS A 132 7.93 -21.85 -19.32
N ASP A 133 7.23 -20.71 -19.35
CA ASP A 133 7.24 -19.78 -20.47
C ASP A 133 8.12 -18.54 -20.19
N ARG A 134 9.25 -18.46 -20.90
CA ARG A 134 10.15 -17.31 -20.81
C ARG A 134 9.55 -16.00 -21.33
N ALA A 135 8.53 -16.06 -22.17
CA ALA A 135 7.77 -14.91 -22.65
C ALA A 135 6.47 -14.68 -21.85
N GLY A 136 6.20 -15.52 -20.84
CA GLY A 136 5.02 -15.43 -20.02
C GLY A 136 5.03 -14.19 -19.13
N ALA A 137 3.84 -13.64 -18.89
CA ALA A 137 3.63 -12.50 -18.00
C ALA A 137 2.48 -12.80 -17.04
N VAL A 138 2.59 -12.26 -15.83
CA VAL A 138 1.52 -12.26 -14.83
C VAL A 138 1.03 -10.82 -14.66
N ALA A 139 -0.29 -10.65 -14.69
CA ALA A 139 -0.95 -9.38 -14.51
C ALA A 139 -2.07 -9.52 -13.48
N ASP A 140 -2.35 -8.44 -12.76
CA ASP A 140 -3.44 -8.40 -11.79
C ASP A 140 -4.82 -8.49 -12.50
N ALA A 141 -5.80 -9.06 -11.82
CA ALA A 141 -7.15 -9.22 -12.36
C ALA A 141 -7.84 -7.88 -12.65
N GLU A 142 -7.46 -6.79 -12.00
CA GLU A 142 -7.93 -5.44 -12.32
C GLU A 142 -7.29 -4.88 -13.59
N LEU A 143 -6.02 -5.22 -13.86
CA LEU A 143 -5.28 -4.77 -15.05
C LEU A 143 -5.73 -5.49 -16.34
N VAL A 144 -6.22 -6.72 -16.21
CA VAL A 144 -6.66 -7.55 -17.35
C VAL A 144 -8.09 -7.21 -17.82
N LYS A 145 -8.87 -6.48 -17.03
CA LYS A 145 -10.25 -6.07 -17.38
C LYS A 145 -10.27 -4.98 -18.45
#